data_AF-X1DHM3-F1
#
_entry.id   AF-X1DHM3-F1
#
_cell.length_a   1.000
_cell.length_b   1.000
_cell.length_c   1.000
_cell.angle_alpha   90.00
_cell.angle_beta   90.00
_cell.angle_gamma   90.00
#
_symmetry.space_group_name_H-M   'P 1'
#
loop_
_entity.id
_entity.type
_entity.pdbx_description
1 polymer ?
#
loop_
_entity_poly.entity_id
_entity_poly.type
_entity_poly.pdbx_seq_one_letter_code
_entity_poly.pdbx_strand_id
1 'polypeptide(L)'
;GDTFGKIYEYFLGNFAMAEGQRGGEFFTPTSLVKLIVEIIEPFHGRIYDPACGSGGMFVQSADFINRHKANAQFAGTPMDAISVYGQERVAETVRLCKMNLAVHGLGGDIRQANSYYEDLHTSTGKFD
;
A
#
# COMPACT_ATOMS: atom_id res chain seq x y z
N GLY A 1 13.23 -0.43 -3.46
CA GLY A 1 13.39 0.89 -2.82
C GLY A 1 14.83 1.13 -2.46
N ASP A 2 15.38 2.25 -2.93
CA ASP A 2 16.64 2.83 -2.48
C ASP A 2 16.54 3.17 -0.98
N THR A 3 17.66 3.22 -0.27
CA THR A 3 17.82 3.35 1.19
C THR A 3 16.83 4.31 1.86
N PHE A 4 16.46 5.39 1.17
CA PHE A 4 15.46 6.37 1.59
C PHE A 4 14.06 5.80 1.87
N GLY A 5 13.57 4.84 1.08
CA GLY A 5 12.24 4.25 1.31
C GLY A 5 12.16 3.48 2.63
N LYS A 6 13.20 2.70 2.93
CA LYS A 6 13.31 1.97 4.20
C LYS A 6 13.43 2.92 5.40
N ILE A 7 14.17 4.02 5.24
CA ILE A 7 14.25 5.07 6.26
C ILE A 7 12.88 5.71 6.49
N TYR A 8 12.15 6.01 5.41
CA TYR A 8 10.81 6.57 5.49
C TYR A 8 9.84 5.62 6.22
N GLU A 9 9.78 4.33 5.85
CA GLU A 9 8.94 3.33 6.53
C GLU A 9 9.31 3.18 8.01
N TYR A 10 10.60 3.21 8.36
CA TYR A 10 11.06 3.16 9.75
C TYR A 10 10.53 4.34 10.57
N PHE A 11 10.68 5.57 10.06
CA PHE A 11 10.17 6.75 10.74
C PHE A 11 8.63 6.75 10.79
N LEU A 12 7.97 6.38 9.70
CA LEU A 12 6.51 6.28 9.63
C LEU A 12 5.96 5.30 10.68
N GLY A 13 6.56 4.13 10.82
CA GLY A 13 6.21 3.16 11.86
C GLY A 13 6.44 3.70 13.28
N ASN A 14 7.55 4.41 13.51
CA ASN A 14 7.83 5.03 14.80
C ASN A 14 6.84 6.15 15.15
N PHE A 15 6.46 6.99 14.18
CA PHE A 15 5.42 8.02 14.37
C PHE A 15 4.07 7.38 14.67
N ALA A 16 3.69 6.33 13.94
CA ALA A 16 2.44 5.64 14.18
C ALA A 16 2.39 4.94 15.54
N MET A 17 3.51 4.38 16.02
CA MET A 17 3.60 3.83 17.38
C MET A 17 3.49 4.92 18.46
N ALA A 18 4.03 6.12 18.21
CA ALA A 18 3.94 7.24 19.12
C ALA A 18 2.54 7.89 19.14
N GLU A 19 1.88 8.03 17.98
CA GLU A 19 0.52 8.55 17.85
C GLU A 19 -0.55 7.54 18.27
N GLY A 20 -0.32 6.25 18.02
CA GLY A 20 -1.21 5.15 18.41
C GLY A 20 -1.45 5.02 19.91
N GLN A 21 -0.63 5.68 20.74
CA GLN A 21 -0.90 5.83 22.18
C GLN A 21 -2.04 6.81 22.51
N ARG A 22 -2.51 7.61 21.53
CA ARG A 22 -3.48 8.71 21.78
C ARG A 22 -4.82 8.59 21.06
N GLY A 23 -4.99 7.76 20.02
CA GLY A 23 -6.29 7.70 19.37
C GLY A 23 -6.43 6.72 18.21
N GLY A 24 -6.69 5.44 18.51
CA GLY A 24 -7.49 4.51 17.69
C GLY A 24 -7.07 4.18 16.25
N GLU A 25 -6.04 4.83 15.70
CA GLU A 25 -5.51 4.54 14.36
C GLU A 25 -4.46 3.44 14.46
N PHE A 26 -4.78 2.28 13.89
CA PHE A 26 -3.96 1.08 13.98
C PHE A 26 -2.99 1.02 12.80
N PHE A 27 -1.70 0.92 13.10
CA PHE A 27 -0.66 0.63 12.11
C PHE A 27 -0.44 -0.87 12.01
N THR A 28 -0.47 -1.42 10.79
CA THR A 28 -0.17 -2.83 10.56
C THR A 28 1.35 -3.04 10.51
N PRO A 29 1.95 -3.82 11.42
CA PRO A 29 3.39 -4.08 11.40
C PRO A 29 3.84 -4.68 10.06
N THR A 30 5.01 -4.27 9.59
CA THR A 30 5.58 -4.70 8.30
C THR A 30 5.65 -6.22 8.15
N SER A 31 5.87 -6.96 9.24
CA SER A 31 5.89 -8.43 9.21
C SER A 31 4.55 -9.05 8.81
N LEU A 32 3.43 -8.49 9.29
CA LEU A 32 2.09 -8.96 8.93
C LEU A 32 1.73 -8.55 7.50
N VAL A 33 2.03 -7.32 7.12
CA VAL A 33 1.85 -6.84 5.74
C VAL A 33 2.58 -7.75 4.76
N LYS A 34 3.86 -8.04 5.03
CA LYS A 34 4.67 -8.92 4.18
C LYS A 34 4.08 -10.33 4.13
N LEU A 35 3.66 -10.89 5.26
CA LEU A 35 3.04 -12.21 5.29
C LEU A 35 1.79 -12.28 4.40
N ILE A 36 0.90 -11.29 4.50
CA ILE A 36 -0.34 -11.26 3.70
C ILE A 36 0.00 -11.16 2.20
N VAL A 37 0.93 -10.28 1.84
CA VAL A 37 1.35 -10.12 0.42
C VAL A 37 1.98 -11.40 -0.14
N GLU A 38 2.80 -12.11 0.62
CA GLU A 38 3.41 -13.37 0.17
C GLU A 38 2.38 -14.52 0.06
N ILE A 39 1.24 -14.43 0.73
CA ILE A 39 0.13 -15.40 0.57
C ILE A 39 -0.73 -15.05 -0.66
N ILE A 40 -1.00 -13.76 -0.87
CA ILE A 40 -1.81 -13.28 -2.01
C ILE A 40 -1.07 -13.46 -3.34
N GLU A 41 0.26 -13.31 -3.33
CA GLU A 41 1.12 -13.41 -4.50
C GLU A 41 0.69 -12.48 -5.66
N PRO A 42 0.60 -11.14 -5.46
CA PRO A 42 0.08 -10.23 -6.48
C PRO A 42 1.12 -9.94 -7.58
N PHE A 43 1.25 -10.87 -8.53
CA PHE A 43 2.21 -10.76 -9.65
C PHE A 43 1.81 -9.74 -10.70
N HIS A 44 0.51 -9.51 -10.91
CA HIS A 44 -0.01 -8.54 -11.86
C HIS A 44 -1.46 -8.15 -11.50
N GLY A 45 -1.99 -7.12 -12.16
CA GLY A 45 -3.41 -6.76 -12.08
C GLY A 45 -3.70 -5.53 -11.23
N ARG A 46 -4.95 -5.40 -10.79
CA ARG A 46 -5.46 -4.23 -10.06
C ARG A 46 -5.60 -4.58 -8.59
N ILE A 47 -4.76 -3.98 -7.75
CA ILE A 47 -4.77 -4.19 -6.31
C ILE A 47 -5.63 -3.11 -5.66
N TYR A 48 -6.47 -3.50 -4.71
CA TYR A 48 -7.32 -2.59 -3.95
C TYR A 48 -7.23 -2.81 -2.44
N ASP A 49 -7.11 -1.71 -1.71
CA ASP A 49 -7.27 -1.68 -0.25
C ASP A 49 -8.31 -0.61 0.15
N PRO A 50 -9.47 -1.01 0.69
CA PRO A 50 -10.54 -0.10 1.07
C PRO A 50 -10.27 0.71 2.35
N ALA A 51 -9.21 0.41 3.09
CA ALA A 51 -8.80 1.14 4.29
C ALA A 51 -7.27 1.21 4.32
N CYS A 52 -6.69 1.81 3.27
CA CYS A 52 -5.29 1.61 2.92
C CYS A 52 -4.29 2.21 3.91
N GLY A 53 -4.76 3.02 4.87
CA GLY A 53 -3.89 3.68 5.83
C GLY A 53 -2.77 4.42 5.12
N SER A 54 -1.53 4.20 5.57
CA SER A 54 -0.33 4.80 4.98
C SER A 54 0.21 4.06 3.73
N GLY A 55 -0.54 3.10 3.18
CA GLY A 55 -0.19 2.42 1.92
C GLY A 55 0.84 1.30 2.04
N GLY A 56 1.07 0.76 3.24
CA GLY A 56 2.09 -0.28 3.47
C GLY A 56 1.87 -1.54 2.64
N MET A 57 0.61 -1.96 2.45
CA MET A 57 0.26 -3.11 1.61
C MET A 57 0.77 -2.93 0.17
N PHE A 58 0.56 -1.75 -0.44
CA PHE A 58 0.98 -1.48 -1.80
C PHE A 58 2.50 -1.46 -1.99
N VAL A 59 3.22 -0.85 -1.03
CA VAL A 59 4.68 -0.84 -1.05
C VAL A 59 5.23 -2.27 -0.98
N GLN A 60 4.68 -3.09 -0.08
CA GLN A 60 5.11 -4.49 0.04
C GLN A 60 4.70 -5.34 -1.18
N SER A 61 3.57 -5.08 -1.83
CA SER A 61 3.20 -5.73 -3.11
C SER A 61 4.20 -5.42 -4.21
N ALA A 62 4.63 -4.16 -4.35
CA ALA A 62 5.66 -3.81 -5.33
C ALA A 62 7.02 -4.45 -4.99
N ASP A 63 7.38 -4.49 -3.71
CA ASP A 63 8.61 -5.15 -3.27
C ASP A 63 8.54 -6.68 -3.43
N PHE A 64 7.37 -7.30 -3.30
CA PHE A 64 7.15 -8.71 -3.63
C PHE A 64 7.46 -8.98 -5.10
N ILE A 65 6.89 -8.20 -6.02
CA ILE A 65 7.17 -8.32 -7.46
C ILE A 65 8.67 -8.18 -7.72
N ASN A 66 9.33 -7.20 -7.08
CA ASN A 66 10.77 -7.01 -7.21
C ASN A 66 11.60 -8.23 -6.73
N ARG A 67 11.21 -8.87 -5.63
CA ARG A 67 11.91 -10.08 -5.12
C ARG A 67 11.67 -11.31 -5.98
N HIS A 68 10.49 -11.42 -6.59
CA HIS A 68 10.05 -12.60 -7.33
C HIS A 68 10.06 -12.41 -8.86
N LYS A 69 10.74 -11.38 -9.39
CA LYS A 69 10.82 -11.09 -10.84
C LYS A 69 11.26 -12.28 -11.69
N ALA A 70 12.10 -13.15 -11.16
CA ALA A 70 12.56 -14.35 -11.89
C ALA A 70 11.44 -15.38 -12.11
N ASN A 71 10.43 -15.40 -11.24
CA ASN A 71 9.28 -16.29 -11.31
C ASN A 71 8.07 -15.62 -11.97
N ALA A 72 8.03 -14.30 -12.01
CA ALA A 72 7.00 -13.54 -12.70
C ALA A 72 7.18 -13.71 -14.22
N GLN A 73 6.11 -14.05 -14.94
CA GLN A 73 6.08 -14.00 -16.42
C GLN A 73 6.13 -12.56 -16.97
N PHE A 74 6.60 -11.60 -16.16
CA PHE A 74 6.53 -10.18 -16.41
C PHE A 74 7.94 -9.56 -16.47
N ALA A 75 8.27 -8.95 -17.60
CA ALA A 75 9.49 -8.17 -17.78
C ALA A 75 9.16 -6.68 -17.65
N GLY A 76 9.53 -6.04 -16.53
CA GLY A 76 9.33 -4.60 -16.34
C GLY A 76 9.49 -4.12 -14.90
N THR A 77 8.96 -2.92 -14.63
CA THR A 77 8.89 -2.34 -13.28
C THR A 77 7.61 -2.82 -12.56
N PRO A 78 7.54 -2.78 -11.22
CA PRO A 78 6.30 -3.11 -10.51
C PRO A 78 5.09 -2.30 -11.00
N MET A 79 5.30 -1.04 -11.39
CA MET A 79 4.24 -0.16 -11.90
C MET A 79 3.65 -0.60 -13.24
N ASP A 80 4.39 -1.40 -14.00
CA ASP A 80 3.89 -1.97 -15.25
C ASP A 80 3.10 -3.25 -15.01
N ALA A 81 3.33 -3.93 -13.88
CA ALA A 81 2.67 -5.18 -13.53
C ALA A 81 1.37 -4.94 -12.75
N ILE A 82 1.37 -4.00 -11.81
CA ILE A 82 0.24 -3.72 -10.91
C ILE A 82 -0.25 -2.28 -11.00
N SER A 83 -1.56 -2.12 -10.88
CA SER A 83 -2.22 -0.83 -10.70
C SER A 83 -2.80 -0.73 -9.29
N VAL A 84 -2.44 0.34 -8.57
CA VAL A 84 -2.78 0.53 -7.15
C VAL A 84 -4.01 1.42 -7.00
N TYR A 85 -4.98 0.94 -6.22
CA TYR A 85 -6.20 1.67 -5.87
C TYR A 85 -6.43 1.60 -4.37
N GLY A 86 -6.81 2.72 -3.76
CA GLY A 86 -7.03 2.73 -2.32
C GLY A 86 -8.04 3.77 -1.88
N GLN A 87 -8.61 3.52 -0.71
CA GLN A 87 -9.48 4.45 -0.02
C GLN A 87 -9.09 4.57 1.44
N GLU A 88 -9.13 5.79 1.97
CA GLU A 88 -8.87 6.07 3.38
C GLU A 88 -9.76 7.23 3.84
N ARG A 89 -10.31 7.15 5.04
CA ARG A 89 -11.22 8.16 5.60
C ARG A 89 -10.46 9.42 6.00
N VAL A 90 -9.26 9.26 6.55
CA VAL A 90 -8.50 10.35 7.18
C VAL A 90 -7.61 11.06 6.16
N ALA A 91 -7.85 12.35 5.98
CA ALA A 91 -7.15 13.17 4.98
C ALA A 91 -5.62 13.20 5.17
N GLU A 92 -5.15 13.22 6.42
CA GLU A 92 -3.73 13.19 6.77
C GLU A 92 -3.10 11.87 6.33
N THR A 93 -3.75 10.76 6.66
CA THR A 93 -3.34 9.40 6.31
C THR A 93 -3.33 9.17 4.80
N VAL A 94 -4.29 9.74 4.06
CA VAL A 94 -4.26 9.78 2.57
C VAL A 94 -3.00 10.46 2.05
N ARG A 95 -2.58 11.58 2.65
CA ARG A 95 -1.35 12.28 2.24
C ARG A 95 -0.11 11.42 2.55
N LEU A 96 -0.06 10.77 3.71
CA LEU A 96 0.99 9.83 4.08
C LEU A 96 1.07 8.69 3.07
N CYS A 97 -0.06 8.08 2.69
CA CYS A 97 -0.11 7.04 1.67
C CYS A 97 0.48 7.50 0.34
N LYS A 98 0.05 8.66 -0.16
CA LYS A 98 0.54 9.19 -1.45
C LYS A 98 2.05 9.47 -1.41
N MET A 99 2.55 10.03 -0.32
CA MET A 99 3.99 10.24 -0.13
C MET A 99 4.74 8.91 -0.06
N ASN A 100 4.22 7.92 0.67
CA ASN A 100 4.83 6.61 0.81
C ASN A 100 4.96 5.91 -0.54
N LEU A 101 3.90 5.94 -1.36
CA LEU A 101 3.94 5.46 -2.74
C LEU A 101 5.02 6.18 -3.55
N ALA A 102 5.02 7.52 -3.53
CA ALA A 102 5.97 8.32 -4.30
C ALA A 102 7.43 8.05 -3.93
N VAL A 103 7.76 7.93 -2.63
CA VAL A 103 9.11 7.61 -2.15
C VAL A 103 9.56 6.22 -2.63
N HIS A 104 8.63 5.29 -2.83
CA HIS A 104 8.90 3.95 -3.35
C HIS A 104 8.83 3.87 -4.88
N GLY A 105 8.65 5.00 -5.58
CA GLY A 105 8.54 5.06 -7.03
C GLY A 105 7.23 4.47 -7.56
N LEU A 106 6.18 4.49 -6.75
CA LEU A 106 4.85 3.98 -7.08
C LEU A 106 3.86 5.12 -7.33
N GLY A 107 2.90 4.85 -8.20
CA GLY A 107 1.71 5.67 -8.41
C GLY A 107 0.44 4.88 -8.09
N GLY A 108 -0.63 5.58 -7.74
CA GLY A 108 -1.92 4.93 -7.45
C GLY A 108 -3.05 5.94 -7.30
N ASP A 109 -4.29 5.46 -7.47
CA ASP A 109 -5.50 6.24 -7.25
C ASP A 109 -5.96 6.09 -5.80
N ILE A 110 -5.45 6.96 -4.94
CA ILE A 110 -5.79 7.01 -3.51
C ILE A 110 -6.78 8.15 -3.25
N ARG A 111 -7.98 7.80 -2.76
CA ARG A 111 -9.08 8.74 -2.55
C ARG A 111 -9.49 8.81 -1.09
N GLN A 112 -9.91 10.00 -0.68
CA GLN A 112 -10.42 10.23 0.67
C GLN A 112 -11.93 9.96 0.70
N ALA A 113 -12.38 8.95 1.46
CA ALA A 113 -13.79 8.68 1.71
C ALA A 113 -14.00 7.61 2.78
N ASN A 114 -15.24 7.50 3.29
CA ASN A 114 -15.61 6.39 4.17
C ASN A 114 -16.14 5.21 3.35
N SER A 115 -15.39 4.11 3.34
CA SER A 115 -15.67 2.94 2.50
C SER A 115 -16.96 2.19 2.84
N TYR A 116 -17.55 2.43 4.01
CA TYR A 116 -18.88 1.90 4.34
C TYR A 116 -20.02 2.64 3.62
N TYR A 117 -19.86 3.94 3.37
CA TYR A 117 -20.91 4.80 2.82
C TYR A 117 -20.64 5.18 1.37
N GLU A 118 -19.38 5.15 0.94
CA GLU A 118 -18.91 5.65 -0.34
C GLU A 118 -17.93 4.63 -0.96
N ASP A 119 -18.35 3.97 -2.04
CA ASP A 119 -17.46 3.13 -2.84
C ASP A 119 -16.93 3.92 -4.04
N LEU A 120 -15.85 4.68 -3.83
CA LEU A 120 -15.31 5.58 -4.86
C LEU A 120 -14.66 4.84 -6.04
N HIS A 121 -14.32 3.58 -5.86
CA HIS A 121 -13.66 2.76 -6.87
C HIS A 121 -14.60 1.77 -7.53
N THR A 122 -15.89 1.74 -7.14
CA THR A 122 -16.90 0.78 -7.60
C THR A 122 -16.36 -0.65 -7.51
N SER A 123 -15.89 -0.99 -6.31
CA SER A 123 -14.96 -2.08 -5.99
C SER A 123 -15.40 -3.48 -6.39
N THR A 124 -16.70 -3.76 -6.38
CA THR A 124 -17.22 -5.12 -6.59
C THR A 124 -16.85 -5.66 -7.97
N GLY A 125 -16.08 -6.76 -7.99
CA GLY A 125 -15.69 -7.48 -9.21
C GLY A 125 -14.69 -6.75 -10.12
N LYS A 126 -14.02 -5.70 -9.62
CA LYS A 126 -13.11 -4.86 -10.43
C LYS A 126 -11.62 -5.09 -10.16
N PHE A 127 -11.28 -5.82 -9.11
CA PHE A 127 -9.93 -5.99 -8.62
C PHE A 127 -9.56 -7.47 -8.62
N ASP A 128 -8.27 -7.73 -8.76
CA ASP A 128 -7.67 -9.06 -8.91
C ASP A 128 -7.22 -9.63 -7.56
#